data_AF-A0A2V5JTW1-F1
#
_entry.id   AF-A0A2V5JTW1-F1
#
_cell.length_a   1.000
_cell.length_b   1.000
_cell.length_c   1.000
_cell.angle_alpha   90.00
_cell.angle_beta   90.00
_cell.angle_gamma   90.00
#
_symmetry.space_group_name_H-M   'P 1'
#
loop_
_entity.id
_entity.type
_entity.pdbx_description
1 polymer ?
#
loop_
_entity_poly.entity_id
_entity_poly.type
_entity_poly.pdbx_seq_one_letter_code
_entity_poly.pdbx_strand_id
1 'polypeptide(L)'
;MSEFIKKLAERVCTPLKVTEYTIPREKMRGAIINEADIRPNFAKELLQEGFVEFPVYRDQKIVGLGRGGKFCDYDVQIYGLGNLVEITQSYGELEFNMQDRRYLKRTAQHQSRVFRFYYDYNEKRFKQENNETRWEQLLEEANDLLFHEEVDKALWGFIDFYEDYWIEHEVFKFQRKLTPIVTLLDLKEYCHYLWYKCVEMNDFFMILGIFRGISESEKTVLAESVNRLKEQIDDMHMYLNAQVFIHEKELDAIYHDDQHDYRLRKLEDTIKRVFKPGFYIDPFKEELYRNVGQYYASMLPTKYFSNAETMKELKERLIKSAKNSLAIKGITKVKTFVDLEFTFVDL
;
A
#
# COMPACT_ATOMS: atom_id res chain seq x y z
N MET A 1 -12.57 -17.78 -1.51
CA MET A 1 -12.00 -16.45 -1.24
C MET A 1 -11.95 -16.10 0.25
N SER A 2 -13.04 -15.70 0.91
CA SER A 2 -13.00 -15.19 2.31
C SER A 2 -12.33 -16.11 3.35
N GLU A 3 -12.50 -17.44 3.27
CA GLU A 3 -11.83 -18.37 4.20
C GLU A 3 -10.32 -18.48 3.96
N PHE A 4 -9.89 -18.49 2.69
CA PHE A 4 -8.47 -18.49 2.32
C PHE A 4 -7.78 -17.23 2.84
N ILE A 5 -8.38 -16.06 2.63
CA ILE A 5 -7.77 -14.79 3.05
C ILE A 5 -7.73 -14.69 4.58
N LYS A 6 -8.75 -15.20 5.30
CA LYS A 6 -8.70 -15.28 6.78
C LYS A 6 -7.53 -16.14 7.26
N LYS A 7 -7.35 -17.33 6.68
CA LYS A 7 -6.20 -18.21 7.00
C LYS A 7 -4.85 -17.56 6.64
N LEU A 8 -4.81 -16.79 5.55
CA LEU A 8 -3.62 -16.06 5.15
C LEU A 8 -3.30 -14.91 6.13
N ALA A 9 -4.31 -14.19 6.59
CA ALA A 9 -4.18 -13.12 7.57
C ALA A 9 -3.62 -13.62 8.92
N GLU A 10 -3.98 -14.84 9.33
CA GLU A 10 -3.42 -15.50 10.52
C GLU A 10 -1.91 -15.77 10.42
N ARG A 11 -1.36 -15.80 9.19
CA ARG A 11 0.06 -15.96 8.91
C ARG A 11 0.80 -14.62 8.79
N VAL A 12 0.16 -13.48 9.04
CA VAL A 12 0.87 -12.20 9.06
C VAL A 12 1.71 -12.11 10.33
N CYS A 13 3.00 -11.79 10.18
CA CYS A 13 3.91 -11.58 11.29
C CYS A 13 4.28 -10.10 11.45
N THR A 14 4.78 -9.75 12.64
CA THR A 14 5.41 -8.45 12.88
C THR A 14 6.57 -8.27 11.87
N PRO A 15 6.71 -7.10 11.22
CA PRO A 15 7.84 -6.85 10.33
C PRO A 15 9.16 -6.89 11.09
N LEU A 16 10.18 -7.51 10.49
CA LEU A 16 11.56 -7.34 10.94
C LEU A 16 12.00 -5.90 10.61
N LYS A 17 12.37 -5.15 11.63
CA LYS A 17 12.85 -3.77 11.50
C LYS A 17 14.37 -3.74 11.63
N VAL A 18 15.01 -3.06 10.69
CA VAL A 18 16.44 -2.79 10.79
C VAL A 18 16.64 -1.50 11.57
N THR A 19 17.34 -1.59 12.69
CA THR A 19 17.83 -0.44 13.46
C THR A 19 19.26 -0.16 13.08
N GLU A 20 19.55 1.08 12.72
CA GLU A 20 20.89 1.50 12.32
C GLU A 20 21.67 2.00 13.53
N TYR A 21 22.91 1.56 13.69
CA TYR A 21 23.87 2.26 14.55
C TYR A 21 25.04 2.76 13.71
N THR A 22 25.40 4.02 13.90
CA THR A 22 26.47 4.64 13.12
C THR A 22 27.82 4.19 13.65
N ILE A 23 28.68 3.66 12.78
CA ILE A 23 30.06 3.34 13.14
C ILE A 23 30.80 4.64 13.47
N PRO A 24 31.47 4.74 14.63
CA PRO A 24 32.22 5.94 15.00
C PRO A 24 33.27 6.30 13.94
N ARG A 25 33.34 7.60 13.58
CA ARG A 25 34.30 8.11 12.58
C ARG A 25 35.74 7.69 12.85
N GLU A 26 36.15 7.66 14.10
CA GLU A 26 37.51 7.29 14.52
C GLU A 26 37.90 5.88 14.05
N LYS A 27 36.97 4.93 14.13
CA LYS A 27 37.17 3.55 13.67
C LYS A 27 37.25 3.45 12.15
N MET A 28 36.57 4.35 11.45
CA MET A 28 36.56 4.43 9.98
C MET A 28 37.70 5.26 9.40
N ARG A 29 38.53 5.91 10.22
CA ARG A 29 39.74 6.64 9.75
C ARG A 29 40.93 5.73 9.43
N GLY A 30 40.94 4.48 9.90
CA GLY A 30 42.02 3.52 9.62
C GLY A 30 42.10 3.14 8.14
N ALA A 31 43.15 2.42 7.72
CA ALA A 31 43.25 1.90 6.35
C ALA A 31 42.29 0.72 6.12
N ILE A 32 42.18 -0.20 7.08
CA ILE A 32 41.42 -1.45 6.94
C ILE A 32 40.10 -1.35 7.73
N ILE A 33 39.01 -1.90 7.22
CA ILE A 33 37.75 -2.05 7.97
C ILE A 33 37.89 -3.25 8.91
N ASN A 34 37.64 -3.06 10.20
CA ASN A 34 37.67 -4.15 11.16
C ASN A 34 36.32 -4.89 11.15
N GLU A 35 36.39 -6.22 11.08
CA GLU A 35 35.24 -7.13 11.13
C GLU A 35 34.33 -6.88 12.33
N ALA A 36 34.91 -6.55 13.49
CA ALA A 36 34.14 -6.29 14.70
C ALA A 36 33.25 -5.04 14.59
N ASP A 37 33.61 -4.08 13.72
CA ASP A 37 32.89 -2.82 13.57
C ASP A 37 31.72 -2.90 12.59
N ILE A 38 31.73 -3.93 11.73
CA ILE A 38 30.71 -4.16 10.70
C ILE A 38 29.80 -5.35 11.02
N ARG A 39 30.01 -6.04 12.14
CA ARG A 39 29.21 -7.21 12.53
C ARG A 39 27.80 -6.77 12.96
N PRO A 40 26.72 -7.23 12.29
CA PRO A 40 25.36 -6.95 12.73
C PRO A 40 25.05 -7.64 14.07
N ASN A 41 24.07 -7.09 14.81
CA ASN A 41 23.55 -7.68 16.03
C ASN A 41 22.11 -8.15 15.81
N PHE A 42 21.91 -9.45 15.97
CA PHE A 42 20.63 -10.15 15.85
C PHE A 42 20.46 -11.15 17.00
N ALA A 43 20.79 -10.71 18.21
CA ALA A 43 20.55 -11.47 19.44
C ALA A 43 19.10 -11.99 19.51
N LYS A 44 18.90 -13.10 20.25
CA LYS A 44 17.60 -13.78 20.31
C LYS A 44 16.49 -12.84 20.79
N GLU A 45 16.80 -11.98 21.75
CA GLU A 45 15.91 -11.00 22.34
C GLU A 45 15.47 -9.96 21.29
N LEU A 46 16.41 -9.44 20.49
CA LEU A 46 16.11 -8.51 19.40
C LEU A 46 15.22 -9.17 18.34
N LEU A 47 15.53 -10.40 17.94
CA LEU A 47 14.73 -11.12 16.94
C LEU A 47 13.33 -11.48 17.43
N GLN A 48 13.15 -11.63 18.75
CA GLN A 48 11.84 -11.80 19.38
C GLN A 48 11.03 -10.50 19.39
N GLU A 49 11.69 -9.37 19.57
CA GLU A 49 11.06 -8.04 19.46
C GLU A 49 10.85 -7.60 18.00
N GLY A 50 11.44 -8.33 17.03
CA GLY A 50 11.32 -8.04 15.60
C GLY A 50 12.34 -7.01 15.12
N PHE A 51 13.54 -6.98 15.70
CA PHE A 51 14.61 -6.07 15.34
C PHE A 51 15.91 -6.79 14.97
N VAL A 52 16.68 -6.14 14.10
CA VAL A 52 18.09 -6.43 13.84
C VAL A 52 18.86 -5.13 13.75
N GLU A 53 20.05 -5.09 14.33
CA GLU A 53 20.90 -3.91 14.38
C GLU A 53 22.01 -4.03 13.34
N PHE A 54 22.06 -3.08 12.40
CA PHE A 54 23.09 -3.04 11.37
C PHE A 54 24.01 -1.82 11.52
N PRO A 55 25.33 -2.01 11.46
CA PRO A 55 26.27 -0.92 11.44
C PRO A 55 26.22 -0.20 10.09
N VAL A 56 26.16 1.13 10.12
CA VAL A 56 26.20 1.97 8.92
C VAL A 56 27.30 3.02 9.01
N TYR A 57 27.92 3.30 7.87
CA TYR A 57 28.83 4.42 7.70
C TYR A 57 28.66 5.04 6.33
N ARG A 58 28.11 6.26 6.34
CA ARG A 58 27.74 7.02 5.14
C ARG A 58 28.62 8.26 4.91
N ASP A 59 29.67 8.49 5.70
CA ASP A 59 30.58 9.61 5.47
C ASP A 59 31.54 9.28 4.32
N GLN A 60 31.23 9.80 3.13
CA GLN A 60 31.93 9.43 1.91
C GLN A 60 33.22 10.25 1.68
N LYS A 61 33.67 11.08 2.62
CA LYS A 61 34.82 11.98 2.37
C LYS A 61 36.13 11.22 2.17
N ILE A 62 36.78 11.44 1.02
CA ILE A 62 38.16 11.02 0.77
C ILE A 62 39.10 12.19 1.06
N VAL A 63 40.09 11.99 1.93
CA VAL A 63 41.14 12.96 2.22
C VAL A 63 42.34 12.77 1.27
N GLY A 64 43.26 13.74 1.26
CA GLY A 64 44.46 13.70 0.40
C GLY A 64 45.22 12.37 0.49
N LEU A 65 45.83 11.96 -0.64
CA LEU A 65 46.47 10.65 -0.83
C LEU A 65 45.49 9.45 -0.88
N GLY A 66 44.19 9.67 -1.06
CA GLY A 66 43.20 8.60 -1.26
C GLY A 66 42.75 7.90 0.03
N ARG A 67 42.99 8.50 1.21
CA ARG A 67 42.59 7.89 2.50
C ARG A 67 41.15 8.23 2.88
N GLY A 68 40.54 7.39 3.71
CA GLY A 68 39.27 7.68 4.40
C GLY A 68 37.99 7.41 3.60
N GLY A 69 38.10 7.10 2.30
CA GLY A 69 36.97 6.61 1.52
C GLY A 69 36.60 5.20 1.96
N LYS A 70 35.67 5.08 2.91
CA LYS A 70 35.11 3.80 3.35
C LYS A 70 33.61 3.89 3.42
N PHE A 71 32.95 2.75 3.27
CA PHE A 71 31.51 2.65 3.44
C PHE A 71 31.14 1.34 4.12
N CYS A 72 30.01 1.36 4.81
CA CYS A 72 29.28 0.18 5.25
C CYS A 72 27.80 0.54 5.14
N ASP A 73 27.08 -0.17 4.30
CA ASP A 73 25.66 0.05 4.06
C ASP A 73 24.97 -1.30 3.84
N TYR A 74 23.65 -1.29 3.73
CA TYR A 74 22.89 -2.50 3.47
C TYR A 74 21.68 -2.25 2.57
N ASP A 75 21.30 -3.31 1.86
CA ASP A 75 20.06 -3.39 1.11
C ASP A 75 19.16 -4.46 1.74
N VAL A 76 17.84 -4.23 1.77
CA VAL A 76 16.86 -5.17 2.34
C VAL A 76 15.93 -5.64 1.24
N GLN A 77 15.77 -6.95 1.14
CA GLN A 77 14.77 -7.61 0.31
C GLN A 77 13.80 -8.38 1.20
N ILE A 78 12.50 -8.25 0.91
CA ILE A 78 11.42 -8.85 1.70
C ILE A 78 10.62 -9.76 0.77
N TYR A 79 10.37 -10.99 1.21
CA TYR A 79 9.61 -11.99 0.45
C TYR A 79 8.41 -12.52 1.24
N GLY A 80 7.50 -13.18 0.53
CA GLY A 80 6.27 -13.73 1.10
C GLY A 80 5.42 -12.67 1.77
N LEU A 81 4.95 -12.95 2.98
CA LEU A 81 4.11 -12.04 3.78
C LEU A 81 4.96 -11.01 4.58
N GLY A 82 6.22 -10.87 4.19
CA GLY A 82 7.29 -10.25 4.97
C GLY A 82 7.77 -11.08 6.14
N ASN A 83 7.51 -12.39 6.10
CA ASN A 83 8.04 -13.39 7.00
C ASN A 83 9.42 -13.89 6.59
N LEU A 84 9.90 -13.51 5.40
CA LEU A 84 11.24 -13.82 4.89
C LEU A 84 11.94 -12.50 4.54
N VAL A 85 13.12 -12.29 5.11
CA VAL A 85 13.89 -11.05 4.92
C VAL A 85 15.34 -11.41 4.62
N GLU A 86 15.85 -10.92 3.49
CA GLU A 86 17.26 -10.99 3.13
C GLU A 86 17.89 -9.60 3.25
N ILE A 87 18.97 -9.49 4.02
CA ILE A 87 19.72 -8.26 4.19
C ILE A 87 21.11 -8.46 3.59
N THR A 88 21.43 -7.70 2.57
CA THR A 88 22.74 -7.70 1.92
C THR A 88 23.55 -6.51 2.43
N GLN A 89 24.51 -6.76 3.31
CA GLN A 89 25.44 -5.75 3.79
C GLN A 89 26.63 -5.62 2.85
N SER A 90 26.88 -4.42 2.35
CA SER A 90 28.03 -4.09 1.52
C SER A 90 28.97 -3.13 2.25
N TYR A 91 30.26 -3.44 2.26
CA TYR A 91 31.26 -2.60 2.90
C TYR A 91 32.60 -2.68 2.17
N GLY A 92 33.42 -1.64 2.32
CA GLY A 92 34.71 -1.57 1.66
C GLY A 92 35.22 -0.16 1.52
N GLU A 93 36.10 0.03 0.56
CA GLU A 93 36.70 1.32 0.25
C GLU A 93 35.95 2.04 -0.88
N LEU A 94 36.06 3.36 -0.88
CA LEU A 94 35.60 4.26 -1.91
C LEU A 94 36.82 4.87 -2.60
N GLU A 95 36.75 5.01 -3.92
CA GLU A 95 37.76 5.69 -4.72
C GLU A 95 37.14 6.85 -5.51
N PHE A 96 37.98 7.81 -5.89
CA PHE A 96 37.57 8.87 -6.80
C PHE A 96 37.22 8.27 -8.16
N ASN A 97 36.11 8.72 -8.73
CA ASN A 97 35.90 8.52 -10.16
C ASN A 97 36.89 9.40 -10.93
N MET A 98 37.73 8.79 -11.78
CA MET A 98 38.75 9.51 -12.56
C MET A 98 38.14 10.48 -13.58
N GLN A 99 36.91 10.24 -14.02
CA GLN A 99 36.19 11.09 -14.97
C GLN A 99 35.48 12.26 -14.28
N ASP A 100 35.09 12.10 -13.01
CA ASP A 100 34.46 13.15 -12.21
C ASP A 100 34.73 12.95 -10.71
N ARG A 101 35.65 13.73 -10.14
CA ARG A 101 36.03 13.64 -8.73
C ARG A 101 34.92 14.04 -7.74
N ARG A 102 33.81 14.61 -8.22
CA ARG A 102 32.63 14.91 -7.40
C ARG A 102 31.85 13.63 -7.04
N TYR A 103 32.04 12.56 -7.81
CA TYR A 103 31.41 11.28 -7.58
C TYR A 103 32.43 10.26 -7.10
N LEU A 104 32.05 9.56 -6.05
CA LEU A 104 32.82 8.47 -5.47
C LEU A 104 32.19 7.17 -5.87
N LYS A 105 33.02 6.16 -6.12
CA LYS A 105 32.56 4.81 -6.45
C LYS A 105 33.18 3.81 -5.52
N ARG A 106 32.49 2.69 -5.33
CA ARG A 106 32.99 1.53 -4.57
C ARG A 106 34.20 0.94 -5.31
N THR A 107 35.24 0.55 -4.58
CA THR A 107 36.37 -0.17 -5.17
C THR A 107 35.92 -1.56 -5.64
N ALA A 108 36.68 -2.15 -6.57
CA ALA A 108 36.39 -3.50 -7.06
C ALA A 108 36.51 -4.57 -5.95
N GLN A 109 37.28 -4.29 -4.89
CA GLN A 109 37.50 -5.20 -3.77
C GLN A 109 36.50 -5.05 -2.60
N HIS A 110 35.37 -4.37 -2.80
CA HIS A 110 34.34 -4.32 -1.76
C HIS A 110 33.81 -5.72 -1.44
N GLN A 111 33.35 -5.90 -0.21
CA GLN A 111 32.82 -7.16 0.29
C GLN A 111 31.31 -7.03 0.49
N SER A 112 30.61 -8.15 0.27
CA SER A 112 29.17 -8.26 0.48
C SER A 112 28.87 -9.49 1.34
N ARG A 113 27.90 -9.35 2.24
CA ARG A 113 27.42 -10.43 3.11
C ARG A 113 25.91 -10.48 3.10
N VAL A 114 25.39 -11.68 2.99
CA VAL A 114 23.95 -11.93 2.97
C VAL A 114 23.53 -12.51 4.31
N PHE A 115 22.50 -11.92 4.91
CA PHE A 115 21.88 -12.38 6.15
C PHE A 115 20.41 -12.67 5.86
N ARG A 116 20.01 -13.93 6.03
CA ARG A 116 18.64 -14.38 5.76
C ARG A 116 17.91 -14.62 7.06
N PHE A 117 16.70 -14.12 7.17
CA PHE A 117 15.85 -14.24 8.35
C PHE A 117 14.48 -14.77 7.95
N TYR A 118 13.94 -15.70 8.72
CA TYR A 118 12.56 -16.17 8.58
C TYR A 118 11.82 -16.05 9.90
N TYR A 119 10.51 -15.83 9.83
CA TYR A 119 9.64 -15.82 11.00
C TYR A 119 9.20 -17.26 11.34
N ASP A 120 9.51 -17.70 12.55
CA ASP A 120 9.03 -18.96 13.10
C ASP A 120 7.70 -18.73 13.82
N TYR A 121 6.61 -19.23 13.24
CA TYR A 121 5.26 -19.08 13.79
C TYR A 121 5.03 -19.82 15.11
N ASN A 122 5.75 -20.91 15.35
CA ASN A 122 5.62 -21.69 16.59
C ASN A 122 6.30 -20.95 17.75
N GLU A 123 7.49 -20.41 17.52
CA GLU A 123 8.24 -19.65 18.52
C GLU A 123 7.88 -18.15 18.55
N LYS A 124 7.05 -17.68 17.60
CA LYS A 124 6.62 -16.28 17.43
C LYS A 124 7.79 -15.30 17.40
N ARG A 125 8.84 -15.62 16.65
CA ARG A 125 10.05 -14.78 16.51
C ARG A 125 10.78 -15.02 15.21
N PHE A 126 11.64 -14.08 14.83
CA PHE A 126 12.57 -14.31 13.72
C PHE A 126 13.73 -15.23 14.11
N LYS A 127 14.25 -15.94 13.12
CA LYS A 127 15.44 -16.79 13.18
C LYS A 127 16.31 -16.52 11.97
N GLN A 128 17.63 -16.57 12.16
CA GLN A 128 18.57 -16.52 11.05
C GLN A 128 18.60 -17.89 10.35
N GLU A 129 18.58 -17.89 9.02
CA GLU A 129 18.79 -19.06 8.18
C GLU A 129 20.13 -18.95 7.46
N ASN A 130 20.97 -19.97 7.60
CA ASN A 130 22.28 -20.05 6.95
C ASN A 130 22.34 -21.18 5.92
N ASN A 131 21.34 -22.05 5.87
CA ASN A 131 21.23 -23.12 4.89
C ASN A 131 20.53 -22.60 3.63
N GLU A 132 21.27 -22.59 2.52
CA GLU A 132 20.79 -22.10 1.23
C GLU A 132 19.64 -22.93 0.67
N THR A 133 19.73 -24.26 0.70
CA THR A 133 18.66 -25.15 0.23
C THR A 133 17.35 -24.94 0.99
N ARG A 134 17.44 -24.76 2.32
CA ARG A 134 16.24 -24.48 3.13
C ARG A 134 15.68 -23.09 2.84
N TRP A 135 16.52 -22.10 2.59
CA TRP A 135 16.08 -20.77 2.20
C TRP A 135 15.33 -20.78 0.86
N GLU A 136 15.85 -21.51 -0.14
CA GLU A 136 15.19 -21.69 -1.44
C GLU A 136 13.81 -22.34 -1.29
N GLN A 137 13.69 -23.37 -0.45
CA GLN A 137 12.40 -24.01 -0.14
C GLN A 137 11.41 -23.02 0.49
N LEU A 138 11.86 -22.22 1.46
CA LEU A 138 11.01 -21.19 2.08
C LEU A 138 10.55 -20.13 1.05
N LEU A 139 11.41 -19.74 0.12
CA LEU A 139 11.07 -18.83 -0.96
C LEU A 139 10.05 -19.44 -1.92
N GLU A 140 10.19 -20.72 -2.27
CA GLU A 140 9.23 -21.45 -3.11
C GLU A 140 7.85 -21.51 -2.43
N GLU A 141 7.78 -21.90 -1.16
CA GLU A 141 6.53 -21.89 -0.38
C GLU A 141 5.88 -20.50 -0.31
N ALA A 142 6.70 -19.44 -0.18
CA ALA A 142 6.22 -18.07 -0.16
C ALA A 142 5.68 -17.62 -1.53
N ASN A 143 6.33 -18.05 -2.61
CA ASN A 143 5.89 -17.77 -3.97
C ASN A 143 4.60 -18.53 -4.30
N ASP A 144 4.47 -19.79 -3.89
CA ASP A 144 3.25 -20.57 -4.07
C ASP A 144 2.02 -19.89 -3.44
N LEU A 145 2.21 -19.21 -2.31
CA LEU A 145 1.15 -18.40 -1.69
C LEU A 145 0.83 -17.14 -2.49
N LEU A 146 1.86 -16.46 -3.02
CA LEU A 146 1.71 -15.23 -3.80
C LEU A 146 0.99 -15.49 -5.13
N PHE A 147 1.33 -16.60 -5.80
CA PHE A 147 0.77 -17.03 -7.09
C PHE A 147 -0.39 -18.03 -6.91
N HIS A 148 -0.98 -18.09 -5.72
CA HIS A 148 -2.13 -18.95 -5.47
C HIS A 148 -3.36 -18.45 -6.26
N GLU A 149 -4.16 -19.38 -6.80
CA GLU A 149 -5.32 -19.07 -7.67
C GLU A 149 -6.29 -18.04 -7.05
N GLU A 150 -6.51 -18.10 -5.74
CA GLU A 150 -7.38 -17.15 -5.03
C GLU A 150 -6.82 -15.72 -4.97
N VAL A 151 -5.49 -15.55 -4.97
CA VAL A 151 -4.84 -14.23 -5.08
C VAL A 151 -5.02 -13.69 -6.49
N ASP A 152 -4.77 -14.52 -7.51
CA ASP A 152 -4.97 -14.15 -8.91
C ASP A 152 -6.42 -13.76 -9.19
N LYS A 153 -7.40 -14.54 -8.70
CA LYS A 153 -8.83 -14.20 -8.83
C LYS A 153 -9.18 -12.87 -8.20
N ALA A 154 -8.62 -12.54 -7.03
CA ALA A 154 -8.89 -11.27 -6.37
C ALA A 154 -8.25 -10.09 -7.13
N LEU A 155 -7.03 -10.27 -7.65
CA LEU A 155 -6.31 -9.26 -8.42
C LEU A 155 -7.03 -8.96 -9.75
N TRP A 156 -7.24 -9.97 -10.57
CA TRP A 156 -7.91 -9.80 -11.87
C TRP A 156 -9.38 -9.44 -11.69
N GLY A 157 -10.07 -10.02 -10.72
CA GLY A 157 -11.44 -9.65 -10.41
C GLY A 157 -11.63 -8.19 -10.02
N PHE A 158 -10.63 -7.55 -9.39
CA PHE A 158 -10.63 -6.12 -9.12
C PHE A 158 -10.36 -5.29 -10.39
N ILE A 159 -9.36 -5.68 -11.19
CA ILE A 159 -8.97 -4.98 -12.42
C ILE A 159 -10.13 -4.99 -13.42
N ASP A 160 -10.64 -6.18 -13.75
CA ASP A 160 -11.74 -6.37 -14.70
C ASP A 160 -12.99 -5.61 -14.24
N PHE A 161 -13.31 -5.70 -12.94
CA PHE A 161 -14.41 -4.93 -12.37
C PHE A 161 -14.22 -3.44 -12.58
N TYR A 162 -13.06 -2.89 -12.22
CA TYR A 162 -12.84 -1.45 -12.30
C TYR A 162 -12.88 -0.95 -13.74
N GLU A 163 -12.33 -1.70 -14.68
CA GLU A 163 -12.38 -1.40 -16.12
C GLU A 163 -13.83 -1.40 -16.63
N ASP A 164 -14.55 -2.50 -16.47
CA ASP A 164 -15.93 -2.62 -16.96
C ASP A 164 -16.87 -1.63 -16.26
N TYR A 165 -16.79 -1.53 -14.94
CA TYR A 165 -17.75 -0.77 -14.15
C TYR A 165 -17.50 0.73 -14.17
N TRP A 166 -16.24 1.17 -14.08
CA TRP A 166 -15.91 2.58 -13.87
C TRP A 166 -15.32 3.24 -15.12
N ILE A 167 -14.42 2.56 -15.84
CA ILE A 167 -13.87 3.11 -17.08
C ILE A 167 -14.93 3.06 -18.20
N GLU A 168 -15.63 1.94 -18.34
CA GLU A 168 -16.71 1.76 -19.31
C GLU A 168 -18.11 2.06 -18.71
N HIS A 169 -18.19 2.95 -17.73
CA HIS A 169 -19.37 3.16 -16.89
C HIS A 169 -20.69 3.39 -17.65
N GLU A 170 -20.65 4.14 -18.76
CA GLU A 170 -21.84 4.39 -19.58
C GLU A 170 -22.34 3.13 -20.29
N VAL A 171 -21.41 2.31 -20.79
CA VAL A 171 -21.73 1.01 -21.43
C VAL A 171 -22.30 0.06 -20.38
N PHE A 172 -21.68 0.01 -19.21
CA PHE A 172 -22.16 -0.77 -18.08
C PHE A 172 -23.58 -0.36 -17.67
N LYS A 173 -23.84 0.94 -17.50
CA LYS A 173 -25.17 1.48 -17.16
C LYS A 173 -26.22 1.07 -18.18
N PHE A 174 -25.88 1.16 -19.47
CA PHE A 174 -26.77 0.74 -20.55
C PHE A 174 -27.09 -0.76 -20.51
N GLN A 175 -26.07 -1.63 -20.38
CA GLN A 175 -26.25 -3.08 -20.31
C GLN A 175 -27.09 -3.51 -19.10
N ARG A 176 -27.02 -2.76 -18.00
CA ARG A 176 -27.79 -2.98 -16.75
C ARG A 176 -29.14 -2.25 -16.72
N LYS A 177 -29.59 -1.66 -17.85
CA LYS A 177 -30.86 -0.92 -17.95
C LYS A 177 -31.01 0.21 -16.94
N LEU A 178 -29.89 0.82 -16.53
CA LEU A 178 -29.87 1.97 -15.62
C LEU A 178 -30.11 3.30 -16.36
N THR A 179 -30.39 3.24 -17.65
CA THR A 179 -30.71 4.37 -18.53
C THR A 179 -31.57 3.90 -19.69
N PRO A 180 -32.51 4.70 -20.23
CA PRO A 180 -32.95 6.03 -19.76
C PRO A 180 -34.12 5.97 -18.76
N ILE A 181 -34.88 4.88 -18.75
CA ILE A 181 -35.99 4.62 -17.82
C ILE A 181 -35.54 3.49 -16.91
N VAL A 182 -35.47 3.76 -15.61
CA VAL A 182 -34.97 2.82 -14.61
C VAL A 182 -36.16 2.32 -13.79
N THR A 183 -36.27 1.01 -13.58
CA THR A 183 -37.29 0.44 -12.69
C THR A 183 -36.77 0.25 -11.27
N LEU A 184 -37.67 -0.01 -10.32
CA LEU A 184 -37.29 -0.40 -8.96
C LEU A 184 -36.45 -1.69 -8.94
N LEU A 185 -36.78 -2.65 -9.82
CA LEU A 185 -36.02 -3.89 -9.98
C LEU A 185 -34.58 -3.62 -10.45
N ASP A 186 -34.40 -2.80 -11.48
CA ASP A 186 -33.06 -2.49 -12.03
C ASP A 186 -32.16 -1.87 -10.95
N LEU A 187 -32.67 -0.92 -10.15
CA LEU A 187 -31.92 -0.31 -9.05
C LEU A 187 -31.61 -1.31 -7.93
N LYS A 188 -32.54 -2.23 -7.62
CA LYS A 188 -32.34 -3.24 -6.59
C LYS A 188 -31.26 -4.24 -7.00
N GLU A 189 -31.29 -4.71 -8.24
CA GLU A 189 -30.25 -5.58 -8.81
C GLU A 189 -28.88 -4.88 -8.84
N TYR A 190 -28.86 -3.59 -9.21
CA TYR A 190 -27.66 -2.79 -9.19
C TYR A 190 -27.07 -2.63 -7.79
N CYS A 191 -27.89 -2.31 -6.79
CA CYS A 191 -27.44 -2.24 -5.39
C CYS A 191 -26.90 -3.60 -4.92
N HIS A 192 -27.56 -4.70 -5.27
CA HIS A 192 -27.10 -6.05 -4.92
C HIS A 192 -25.74 -6.38 -5.54
N TYR A 193 -25.55 -6.04 -6.83
CA TYR A 193 -24.28 -6.20 -7.52
C TYR A 193 -23.15 -5.40 -6.85
N LEU A 194 -23.38 -4.11 -6.59
CA LEU A 194 -22.37 -3.26 -5.93
C LEU A 194 -22.03 -3.74 -4.52
N TRP A 195 -23.02 -4.22 -3.77
CA TRP A 195 -22.80 -4.75 -2.43
C TRP A 195 -21.83 -5.93 -2.45
N TYR A 196 -22.03 -6.86 -3.38
CA TYR A 196 -21.14 -8.00 -3.57
C TYR A 196 -19.72 -7.55 -3.98
N LYS A 197 -19.63 -6.58 -4.89
CA LYS A 197 -18.33 -5.99 -5.29
C LYS A 197 -17.60 -5.26 -4.14
N CYS A 198 -18.32 -4.65 -3.20
CA CYS A 198 -17.70 -4.10 -2.00
C CYS A 198 -17.03 -5.17 -1.13
N VAL A 199 -17.61 -6.38 -1.05
CA VAL A 199 -16.99 -7.50 -0.34
C VAL A 199 -15.71 -7.95 -1.05
N GLU A 200 -15.77 -8.14 -2.37
CA GLU A 200 -14.59 -8.54 -3.17
C GLU A 200 -13.46 -7.51 -3.11
N MET A 201 -13.78 -6.21 -3.16
CA MET A 201 -12.78 -5.14 -3.03
C MET A 201 -12.11 -5.13 -1.64
N ASN A 202 -12.87 -5.34 -0.57
CA ASN A 202 -12.29 -5.44 0.78
C ASN A 202 -11.34 -6.64 0.89
N ASP A 203 -11.73 -7.78 0.30
CA ASP A 203 -10.88 -8.98 0.21
C ASP A 203 -9.59 -8.69 -0.58
N PHE A 204 -9.68 -7.97 -1.71
CA PHE A 204 -8.53 -7.52 -2.49
C PHE A 204 -7.57 -6.61 -1.70
N PHE A 205 -8.08 -5.55 -1.07
CA PHE A 205 -7.22 -4.65 -0.27
C PHE A 205 -6.65 -5.32 0.98
N MET A 206 -7.35 -6.32 1.53
CA MET A 206 -6.81 -7.16 2.60
C MET A 206 -5.62 -7.99 2.11
N ILE A 207 -5.71 -8.63 0.94
CA ILE A 207 -4.60 -9.35 0.30
C ILE A 207 -3.40 -8.42 0.08
N LEU A 208 -3.63 -7.23 -0.49
CA LEU A 208 -2.57 -6.24 -0.69
C LEU A 208 -1.89 -5.83 0.62
N GLY A 209 -2.67 -5.69 1.71
CA GLY A 209 -2.11 -5.44 3.04
C GLY A 209 -1.26 -6.60 3.56
N ILE A 210 -1.73 -7.84 3.40
CA ILE A 210 -1.03 -9.06 3.84
C ILE A 210 0.32 -9.21 3.11
N PHE A 211 0.36 -8.98 1.81
CA PHE A 211 1.59 -9.00 1.00
C PHE A 211 2.35 -7.67 1.00
N ARG A 212 1.97 -6.70 1.86
CA ARG A 212 2.65 -5.41 2.02
C ARG A 212 2.74 -4.55 0.76
N GLY A 213 1.81 -4.74 -0.19
CA GLY A 213 1.66 -3.87 -1.35
C GLY A 213 1.11 -2.48 -1.00
N ILE A 214 0.46 -2.35 0.16
CA ILE A 214 0.00 -1.08 0.74
C ILE A 214 0.32 -1.02 2.23
N SER A 215 0.48 0.19 2.76
CA SER A 215 0.69 0.41 4.20
C SER A 215 -0.57 0.12 5.01
N GLU A 216 -0.43 -0.16 6.31
CA GLU A 216 -1.58 -0.45 7.19
C GLU A 216 -2.54 0.75 7.30
N SER A 217 -2.00 1.98 7.37
CA SER A 217 -2.81 3.20 7.39
C SER A 217 -3.59 3.39 6.09
N GLU A 218 -2.96 3.16 4.94
CA GLU A 218 -3.61 3.24 3.64
C GLU A 218 -4.67 2.15 3.46
N LYS A 219 -4.37 0.90 3.86
CA LYS A 219 -5.35 -0.20 3.87
C LYS A 219 -6.59 0.16 4.70
N THR A 220 -6.39 0.76 5.87
CA THR A 220 -7.49 1.19 6.75
C THR A 220 -8.37 2.24 6.08
N VAL A 221 -7.76 3.22 5.41
CA VAL A 221 -8.48 4.27 4.66
C VAL A 221 -9.26 3.68 3.48
N LEU A 222 -8.66 2.77 2.71
CA LEU A 222 -9.33 2.11 1.58
C LEU A 222 -10.53 1.26 2.04
N ALA A 223 -10.35 0.45 3.08
CA ALA A 223 -11.41 -0.37 3.65
C ALA A 223 -12.57 0.51 4.18
N GLU A 224 -12.27 1.59 4.89
CA GLU A 224 -13.28 2.53 5.38
C GLU A 224 -14.01 3.23 4.22
N SER A 225 -13.31 3.59 3.15
CA SER A 225 -13.93 4.16 1.94
C SER A 225 -14.89 3.18 1.27
N VAL A 226 -14.55 1.90 1.20
CA VAL A 226 -15.42 0.83 0.66
C VAL A 226 -16.61 0.55 1.59
N ASN A 227 -16.39 0.53 2.91
CA ASN A 227 -17.46 0.33 3.89
C ASN A 227 -18.50 1.46 3.85
N ARG A 228 -18.09 2.71 3.66
CA ARG A 228 -19.03 3.83 3.48
C ARG A 228 -19.86 3.70 2.22
N LEU A 229 -19.28 3.22 1.12
CA LEU A 229 -20.05 2.90 -0.08
C LEU A 229 -21.08 1.81 0.21
N LYS A 230 -20.67 0.76 0.93
CA LYS A 230 -21.57 -0.31 1.37
C LYS A 230 -22.73 0.21 2.23
N GLU A 231 -22.47 1.10 3.18
CA GLU A 231 -23.52 1.76 3.98
C GLU A 231 -24.52 2.53 3.10
N GLN A 232 -24.04 3.28 2.11
CA GLN A 232 -24.95 3.99 1.17
C GLN A 232 -25.74 3.03 0.27
N ILE A 233 -25.17 1.88 -0.09
CA ILE A 233 -25.88 0.82 -0.81
C ILE A 233 -26.96 0.20 0.06
N ASP A 234 -26.65 -0.10 1.32
CA ASP A 234 -27.59 -0.69 2.29
C ASP A 234 -28.76 0.28 2.55
N ASP A 235 -28.47 1.58 2.74
CA ASP A 235 -29.49 2.64 2.88
C ASP A 235 -30.43 2.70 1.67
N MET A 236 -29.88 2.66 0.45
CA MET A 236 -30.66 2.68 -0.79
C MET A 236 -31.50 1.40 -0.93
N HIS A 237 -30.91 0.25 -0.63
CA HIS A 237 -31.60 -1.03 -0.72
C HIS A 237 -32.76 -1.13 0.29
N MET A 238 -32.57 -0.65 1.52
CA MET A 238 -33.64 -0.55 2.51
C MET A 238 -34.79 0.33 2.02
N TYR A 239 -34.47 1.47 1.43
CA TYR A 239 -35.47 2.37 0.86
C TYR A 239 -36.26 1.73 -0.28
N LEU A 240 -35.58 1.08 -1.23
CA LEU A 240 -36.24 0.37 -2.34
C LEU A 240 -37.16 -0.75 -1.84
N ASN A 241 -36.73 -1.49 -0.80
CA ASN A 241 -37.59 -2.49 -0.18
C ASN A 241 -38.82 -1.88 0.50
N ALA A 242 -38.69 -0.73 1.16
CA ALA A 242 -39.84 -0.02 1.74
C ALA A 242 -40.85 0.41 0.66
N GLN A 243 -40.39 0.85 -0.52
CA GLN A 243 -41.27 1.17 -1.65
C GLN A 243 -42.12 -0.02 -2.10
N VAL A 244 -41.54 -1.22 -2.13
CA VAL A 244 -42.23 -2.45 -2.54
C VAL A 244 -43.14 -2.98 -1.43
N PHE A 245 -42.66 -3.07 -0.20
CA PHE A 245 -43.36 -3.77 0.88
C PHE A 245 -44.32 -2.88 1.69
N ILE A 246 -44.05 -1.58 1.79
CA ILE A 246 -44.87 -0.65 2.58
C ILE A 246 -45.79 0.17 1.67
N HIS A 247 -45.28 0.56 0.50
CA HIS A 247 -46.03 1.38 -0.46
C HIS A 247 -46.61 0.57 -1.62
N GLU A 248 -46.50 -0.77 -1.56
CA GLU A 248 -47.09 -1.73 -2.51
C GLU A 248 -46.78 -1.41 -3.98
N LYS A 249 -45.63 -0.78 -4.24
CA LYS A 249 -45.19 -0.52 -5.62
C LYS A 249 -44.75 -1.83 -6.28
N GLU A 250 -45.18 -2.01 -7.52
CA GLU A 250 -44.73 -3.12 -8.36
C GLU A 250 -43.23 -3.00 -8.66
N LEU A 251 -42.51 -4.12 -8.81
CA LEU A 251 -41.07 -4.12 -9.03
C LEU A 251 -40.67 -3.52 -10.40
N ASP A 252 -41.53 -3.67 -11.39
CA ASP A 252 -41.41 -3.10 -12.74
C ASP A 252 -41.90 -1.65 -12.82
N ALA A 253 -42.39 -1.06 -11.70
CA ALA A 253 -42.73 0.34 -11.65
C ALA A 253 -41.50 1.21 -11.94
N ILE A 254 -41.70 2.25 -12.75
CA ILE A 254 -40.67 3.23 -13.07
C ILE A 254 -40.23 3.92 -11.78
N TYR A 255 -38.93 3.93 -11.53
CA TYR A 255 -38.33 4.75 -10.50
C TYR A 255 -38.33 6.20 -10.98
N HIS A 256 -39.10 7.04 -10.28
CA HIS A 256 -39.10 8.47 -10.51
C HIS A 256 -38.28 9.17 -9.41
N ASP A 257 -37.28 9.96 -9.83
CA ASP A 257 -36.46 10.83 -8.96
C ASP A 257 -37.12 12.19 -8.69
N ASP A 258 -38.37 12.36 -9.12
CA ASP A 258 -39.19 13.57 -8.97
C ASP A 258 -39.49 13.94 -7.50
N GLN A 259 -39.17 13.07 -6.54
CA GLN A 259 -39.13 13.39 -5.11
C GLN A 259 -37.79 13.97 -4.63
N HIS A 260 -36.84 14.26 -5.52
CA HIS A 260 -35.50 14.73 -5.17
C HIS A 260 -34.81 13.76 -4.20
N ASP A 261 -34.83 12.46 -4.48
CA ASP A 261 -34.33 11.49 -3.51
C ASP A 261 -32.82 11.70 -3.32
N TYR A 262 -32.48 12.22 -2.15
CA TYR A 262 -31.13 12.52 -1.77
C TYR A 262 -30.28 11.23 -1.69
N ARG A 263 -30.91 10.05 -1.60
CA ARG A 263 -30.24 8.75 -1.47
C ARG A 263 -29.50 8.32 -2.74
N LEU A 264 -30.16 8.35 -3.91
CA LEU A 264 -29.49 7.97 -5.16
C LEU A 264 -28.33 8.91 -5.47
N ARG A 265 -28.53 10.22 -5.28
CA ARG A 265 -27.46 11.22 -5.44
C ARG A 265 -26.30 11.00 -4.47
N LYS A 266 -26.58 10.72 -3.19
CA LYS A 266 -25.54 10.36 -2.21
C LYS A 266 -24.77 9.10 -2.60
N LEU A 267 -25.47 8.07 -3.09
CA LEU A 267 -24.85 6.85 -3.58
C LEU A 267 -23.92 7.16 -4.76
N GLU A 268 -24.39 7.91 -5.76
CA GLU A 268 -23.57 8.32 -6.91
C GLU A 268 -22.36 9.19 -6.52
N ASP A 269 -22.53 10.13 -5.59
CA ASP A 269 -21.44 10.94 -5.07
C ASP A 269 -20.40 10.10 -4.31
N THR A 270 -20.86 9.08 -3.58
CA THR A 270 -19.98 8.15 -2.86
C THR A 270 -19.24 7.25 -3.83
N ILE A 271 -19.91 6.71 -4.85
CA ILE A 271 -19.29 5.96 -5.96
C ILE A 271 -18.19 6.82 -6.60
N LYS A 272 -18.48 8.08 -6.94
CA LYS A 272 -17.48 8.99 -7.51
C LYS A 272 -16.28 9.17 -6.57
N ARG A 273 -16.49 9.36 -5.27
CA ARG A 273 -15.39 9.51 -4.29
C ARG A 273 -14.53 8.25 -4.15
N VAL A 274 -15.12 7.07 -4.30
CA VAL A 274 -14.39 5.79 -4.23
C VAL A 274 -13.58 5.57 -5.51
N PHE A 275 -14.23 5.65 -6.67
CA PHE A 275 -13.67 5.18 -7.93
C PHE A 275 -13.03 6.26 -8.79
N LYS A 276 -13.39 7.54 -8.69
CA LYS A 276 -12.66 8.58 -9.43
C LYS A 276 -11.29 8.80 -8.77
N PRO A 277 -10.16 8.82 -9.50
CA PRO A 277 -8.84 9.03 -8.91
C PRO A 277 -8.77 10.25 -7.99
N GLY A 278 -8.30 10.02 -6.76
CA GLY A 278 -8.22 11.03 -5.72
C GLY A 278 -7.43 10.58 -4.49
N PHE A 279 -7.22 11.52 -3.57
CA PHE A 279 -6.51 11.29 -2.32
C PHE A 279 -7.36 11.71 -1.13
N TYR A 280 -7.28 10.93 -0.06
CA TYR A 280 -7.57 11.37 1.31
C TYR A 280 -6.30 11.94 1.92
N ILE A 281 -6.40 13.10 2.56
CA ILE A 281 -5.25 13.91 2.97
C ILE A 281 -5.29 14.11 4.48
N ASP A 282 -4.22 13.70 5.16
CA ASP A 282 -3.93 14.10 6.54
C ASP A 282 -2.84 15.19 6.51
N PRO A 283 -3.23 16.47 6.55
CA PRO A 283 -2.27 17.55 6.48
C PRO A 283 -1.40 17.72 7.74
N PHE A 284 -1.77 17.10 8.87
CA PHE A 284 -1.03 17.20 10.12
C PHE A 284 0.10 16.17 10.21
N LYS A 285 -0.10 15.00 9.59
CA LYS A 285 0.96 13.98 9.38
C LYS A 285 1.72 14.16 8.07
N GLU A 286 1.23 15.05 7.22
CA GLU A 286 1.73 15.26 5.87
C GLU A 286 1.65 13.98 5.01
N GLU A 287 0.56 13.24 5.17
CA GLU A 287 0.31 11.97 4.49
C GLU A 287 -0.82 12.10 3.46
N LEU A 288 -0.63 11.40 2.34
CA LEU A 288 -1.63 11.21 1.29
C LEU A 288 -1.97 9.73 1.22
N TYR A 289 -3.24 9.41 1.29
CA TYR A 289 -3.75 8.06 1.15
C TYR A 289 -4.53 7.96 -0.15
N ARG A 290 -4.20 7.01 -1.02
CA ARG A 290 -4.92 6.82 -2.28
C ARG A 290 -6.34 6.34 -1.98
N ASN A 291 -7.31 6.79 -2.77
CA ASN A 291 -8.59 6.08 -2.86
C ASN A 291 -8.48 4.90 -3.85
N VAL A 292 -9.58 4.16 -4.03
CA VAL A 292 -9.61 2.99 -4.93
C VAL A 292 -9.23 3.37 -6.35
N GLY A 293 -9.75 4.49 -6.86
CA GLY A 293 -9.43 4.95 -8.21
C GLY A 293 -7.98 5.32 -8.43
N GLN A 294 -7.39 6.03 -7.47
CA GLN A 294 -5.98 6.40 -7.53
C GLN A 294 -5.07 5.18 -7.37
N TYR A 295 -5.50 4.18 -6.59
CA TYR A 295 -4.80 2.91 -6.49
C TYR A 295 -4.76 2.22 -7.86
N TYR A 296 -5.92 2.04 -8.51
CA TYR A 296 -5.99 1.47 -9.85
C TYR A 296 -5.12 2.23 -10.85
N ALA A 297 -5.22 3.56 -10.88
CA ALA A 297 -4.42 4.37 -11.80
C ALA A 297 -2.91 4.26 -11.54
N SER A 298 -2.48 3.99 -10.30
CA SER A 298 -1.07 3.77 -9.98
C SER A 298 -0.51 2.42 -10.46
N MET A 299 -1.38 1.47 -10.84
CA MET A 299 -0.97 0.19 -11.43
C MET A 299 -0.69 0.31 -12.92
N LEU A 300 -1.24 1.33 -13.59
CA LEU A 300 -1.09 1.50 -15.03
C LEU A 300 0.28 2.09 -15.38
N PRO A 301 0.92 1.62 -16.46
CA PRO A 301 2.13 2.25 -16.99
C PRO A 301 1.84 3.71 -17.35
N THR A 302 2.55 4.65 -16.73
CA THR A 302 2.38 6.07 -17.04
C THR A 302 2.99 6.38 -18.41
N LYS A 303 2.22 7.01 -19.30
CA LYS A 303 2.78 7.56 -20.56
C LYS A 303 3.70 8.76 -20.32
N TYR A 304 3.56 9.44 -19.18
CA TYR A 304 4.32 10.62 -18.80
C TYR A 304 5.17 10.31 -17.56
N PHE A 305 6.48 10.46 -17.70
CA PHE A 305 7.40 10.36 -16.57
C PHE A 305 7.21 11.62 -15.69
N SER A 306 6.53 11.45 -14.55
CA SER A 306 6.55 12.47 -13.50
C SER A 306 7.81 12.25 -12.69
N ASN A 307 8.75 13.19 -12.74
CA ASN A 307 9.96 13.10 -11.92
C ASN A 307 9.60 13.28 -10.43
N ALA A 308 10.52 12.91 -9.54
CA ALA A 308 10.30 12.96 -8.09
C ALA A 308 9.95 14.37 -7.58
N GLU A 309 10.42 15.42 -8.27
CA GLU A 309 10.16 16.82 -7.91
C GLU A 309 8.70 17.21 -8.20
N THR A 310 8.16 16.82 -9.36
CA THR A 310 6.75 17.04 -9.70
C THR A 310 5.80 16.35 -8.72
N MET A 311 6.13 15.12 -8.30
CA MET A 311 5.33 14.40 -7.30
C MET A 311 5.41 15.06 -5.91
N LYS A 312 6.58 15.61 -5.57
CA LYS A 312 6.77 16.38 -4.34
C LYS A 312 5.95 17.68 -4.36
N GLU A 313 5.98 18.43 -5.46
CA GLU A 313 5.18 19.65 -5.63
C GLU A 313 3.67 19.36 -5.57
N LEU A 314 3.21 18.29 -6.23
CA LEU A 314 1.82 17.84 -6.14
C LEU A 314 1.45 17.57 -4.68
N LYS A 315 2.29 16.83 -3.95
CA LYS A 315 2.05 16.53 -2.54
C LYS A 315 1.95 17.81 -1.72
N GLU A 316 2.94 18.70 -1.80
CA GLU A 316 2.96 19.97 -1.07
C GLU A 316 1.72 20.83 -1.36
N ARG A 317 1.31 20.90 -2.62
CA ARG A 317 0.10 21.63 -3.05
C ARG A 317 -1.17 21.04 -2.42
N LEU A 318 -1.33 19.72 -2.48
CA LEU A 318 -2.50 19.03 -1.90
C LEU A 318 -2.56 19.22 -0.38
N ILE A 319 -1.41 19.07 0.29
CA ILE A 319 -1.28 19.28 1.74
C ILE A 319 -1.66 20.71 2.12
N LYS A 320 -1.13 21.71 1.40
CA LYS A 320 -1.43 23.13 1.64
C LYS A 320 -2.91 23.44 1.45
N SER A 321 -3.52 22.91 0.38
CA SER A 321 -4.95 23.05 0.12
C SER A 321 -5.78 22.45 1.26
N ALA A 322 -5.44 21.24 1.71
CA ALA A 322 -6.10 20.58 2.82
C ALA A 322 -5.94 21.34 4.15
N LYS A 323 -4.75 21.87 4.46
CA LYS A 323 -4.52 22.73 5.64
C LYS A 323 -5.48 23.92 5.65
N ASN A 324 -5.65 24.60 4.52
CA ASN A 324 -6.56 25.73 4.40
C ASN A 324 -8.03 25.32 4.56
N SER A 325 -8.44 24.22 3.92
CA SER A 325 -9.81 23.70 4.02
C SER A 325 -10.19 23.29 5.45
N LEU A 326 -9.31 22.54 6.13
CA LEU A 326 -9.54 22.12 7.52
C LEU A 326 -9.53 23.29 8.50
N ALA A 327 -8.70 24.31 8.26
CA ALA A 327 -8.69 25.53 9.06
C ALA A 327 -10.04 26.28 8.97
N ILE A 328 -10.63 26.36 7.76
CA ILE A 328 -11.97 26.94 7.57
C ILE A 328 -13.04 26.15 8.32
N LYS A 329 -12.91 24.82 8.38
CA LYS A 329 -13.81 23.92 9.12
C LYS A 329 -13.57 23.90 10.63
N GLY A 330 -12.56 24.61 11.14
CA GLY A 330 -12.19 24.62 12.56
C GLY A 330 -11.58 23.30 13.06
N ILE A 331 -11.11 22.43 12.16
CA ILE A 331 -10.51 21.13 12.50
C ILE A 331 -9.03 21.34 12.80
N THR A 332 -8.62 21.08 14.04
CA THR A 332 -7.24 21.26 14.51
C THR A 332 -6.42 19.97 14.56
N LYS A 333 -7.08 18.81 14.39
CA LYS A 333 -6.45 17.49 14.24
C LYS A 333 -7.40 16.50 13.57
N VAL A 334 -6.86 15.56 12.81
CA VAL A 334 -7.59 14.41 12.26
C VAL A 334 -7.75 13.36 13.36
N LYS A 335 -8.98 13.02 13.74
CA LYS A 335 -9.28 11.95 14.72
C LYS A 335 -9.89 10.72 14.04
N THR A 336 -10.65 10.95 12.98
CA THR A 336 -11.43 9.94 12.28
C THR A 336 -11.28 10.12 10.78
N PHE A 337 -11.71 9.12 10.01
CA PHE A 337 -11.71 9.19 8.55
C PHE A 337 -12.48 10.39 7.99
N VAL A 338 -13.57 10.80 8.65
CA VAL A 338 -14.41 11.94 8.20
C VAL A 338 -13.67 13.27 8.30
N ASP A 339 -12.64 13.35 9.15
CA ASP A 339 -11.82 14.55 9.29
C ASP A 339 -10.78 14.69 8.17
N LEU A 340 -10.57 13.64 7.36
CA LEU A 340 -9.64 13.68 6.22
C LEU A 340 -10.21 14.58 5.13
N GLU A 341 -9.37 15.43 4.56
CA GLU A 341 -9.76 16.18 3.37
C GLU A 341 -9.65 15.27 2.16
N PHE A 342 -10.67 15.29 1.29
CA PHE A 342 -10.66 14.50 0.06
C PHE A 342 -10.54 15.42 -1.15
N THR A 343 -9.70 15.04 -2.11
CA THR A 343 -9.48 15.82 -3.34
C THR A 343 -9.26 14.89 -4.53
N PHE A 344 -9.98 15.14 -5.63
CA PHE A 344 -9.76 14.46 -6.90
C PHE A 344 -8.46 14.95 -7.55
N VAL A 345 -7.84 14.08 -8.32
CA VAL A 345 -6.72 14.44 -9.18
C VAL A 345 -7.05 14.06 -10.61
N ASP A 346 -6.75 14.98 -11.53
CA ASP A 346 -6.76 14.66 -12.95
C ASP A 346 -5.38 14.05 -13.28
N LEU A 347 -5.39 12.83 -13.79
CA LEU A 347 -4.19 12.05 -14.14
C LEU A 347 -3.88 12.11 -15.63
#